data_AF-A0A9D2J340-F1
#
_entry.id   AF-A0A9D2J340-F1
#
_cell.length_a   1.000
_cell.length_b   1.000
_cell.length_c   1.000
_cell.angle_alpha   90.00
_cell.angle_beta   90.00
_cell.angle_gamma   90.00
#
_symmetry.space_group_name_H-M   'P 1'
#
loop_
_entity.id
_entity.type
_entity.pdbx_description
1 polymer ?
#
loop_
_entity_poly.entity_id
_entity_poly.type
_entity_poly.pdbx_seq_one_letter_code
_entity_poly.pdbx_strand_id
1 'polypeptide(L)'
;MPISDDPEPARPERPSTIGRRRPRLSDEQTEQRMLATAAQALSREGLTVSLDHIRLEDVIREAGVSRSTAYRRWPNKDLFLGDLLLELARASEPMAMTGAQEASDAIRDVVLARLDLLTSPQGRLQLAAEVLREVGAADFRRVVATPQWRTYLALTVSAVSMPEGSLRHQVMETLAASERAFIQGIVRSHRTGHRLLGLRIRPETGLDYTALAQFANAAMRGLVSQTMVRPEVAEEEFDGEIFGVQGGWSLPSLVSVAGLSFLEPDPEISWDEERITVLRARLESGENLLEHESDPTG
;
A
#
# COMPACT_ATOMS: atom_id res chain seq x y z
N MET A 1 40.75 -64.76 57.00
CA MET A 1 40.98 -64.31 55.62
C MET A 1 39.65 -63.94 54.99
N PRO A 2 39.60 -62.89 54.16
CA PRO A 2 38.46 -62.01 53.99
C PRO A 2 37.55 -62.38 52.80
N ILE A 3 36.30 -61.92 52.91
CA ILE A 3 35.29 -61.84 51.84
C ILE A 3 35.65 -60.60 51.01
N SER A 4 35.86 -60.79 49.70
CA SER A 4 36.02 -59.70 48.75
C SER A 4 34.63 -59.35 48.21
N ASP A 5 34.14 -58.18 48.60
CA ASP A 5 33.00 -57.50 47.96
C ASP A 5 33.45 -56.95 46.60
N ASP A 6 32.75 -57.35 45.54
CA ASP A 6 32.84 -56.72 44.22
C ASP A 6 31.58 -55.85 44.02
N PRO A 7 31.70 -54.59 43.58
CA PRO A 7 30.58 -53.65 43.58
C PRO A 7 29.67 -53.82 42.34
N GLU A 8 28.37 -53.73 42.60
CA GLU A 8 27.27 -53.72 41.65
C GLU A 8 27.40 -52.56 40.63
N PRO A 9 27.20 -52.79 39.31
CA PRO A 9 27.31 -51.73 38.32
C PRO A 9 26.11 -50.77 38.40
N ALA A 10 26.42 -49.48 38.53
CA ALA A 10 25.48 -48.37 38.61
C ALA A 10 24.52 -48.33 37.41
N ARG A 11 23.22 -48.18 37.70
CA ARG A 11 22.17 -47.94 36.71
C ARG A 11 22.40 -46.60 36.00
N PRO A 12 22.25 -46.52 34.67
CA PRO A 12 22.34 -45.24 33.98
C PRO A 12 21.12 -44.37 34.33
N GLU A 13 21.38 -43.21 34.92
CA GLU A 13 20.40 -42.15 35.13
C GLU A 13 19.83 -41.71 33.78
N ARG A 14 18.50 -41.81 33.63
CA ARG A 14 17.79 -41.26 32.48
C ARG A 14 17.82 -39.74 32.61
N PRO A 15 18.31 -38.98 31.61
CA PRO A 15 18.20 -37.54 31.65
C PRO A 15 16.71 -37.17 31.62
N SER A 16 16.23 -36.63 32.73
CA SER A 16 14.93 -35.98 32.84
C SER A 16 14.86 -34.86 31.80
N THR A 17 14.14 -35.11 30.71
CA THR A 17 13.73 -34.08 29.74
C THR A 17 12.82 -33.10 30.46
N ILE A 18 13.41 -32.10 31.11
CA ILE A 18 12.72 -30.89 31.54
C ILE A 18 12.11 -30.30 30.27
N GLY A 19 10.80 -30.46 30.13
CA GLY A 19 10.05 -29.89 29.02
C GLY A 19 10.42 -28.43 28.89
N ARG A 20 10.95 -28.05 27.73
CA ARG A 20 11.20 -26.67 27.33
C ARG A 20 9.87 -25.93 27.45
N ARG A 21 9.62 -25.32 28.61
CA ARG A 21 8.44 -24.50 28.86
C ARG A 21 8.56 -23.34 27.86
N ARG A 22 7.70 -23.34 26.84
CA ARG A 22 7.65 -22.27 25.84
C ARG A 22 7.64 -20.93 26.60
N PRO A 23 8.51 -19.96 26.25
CA PRO A 23 8.52 -18.66 26.89
C PRO A 23 7.10 -18.09 26.93
N ARG A 24 6.67 -17.60 28.10
CA ARG A 24 5.38 -16.91 28.23
C ARG A 24 5.47 -15.71 27.27
N LEU A 25 4.61 -15.70 26.25
CA LEU A 25 4.47 -14.55 25.38
C LEU A 25 4.29 -13.30 26.25
N SER A 26 5.02 -12.23 25.96
CA SER A 26 4.73 -10.94 26.60
C SER A 26 3.29 -10.52 26.27
N ASP A 27 2.73 -9.60 27.05
CA ASP A 27 1.39 -9.08 26.76
C ASP A 27 1.33 -8.44 25.37
N GLU A 28 2.41 -7.77 24.94
CA GLU A 28 2.58 -7.21 23.59
C GLU A 28 2.63 -8.28 22.49
N GLN A 29 3.39 -9.37 22.69
CA GLN A 29 3.43 -10.49 21.74
C GLN A 29 2.10 -11.21 21.64
N THR A 30 1.36 -11.27 22.76
CA THR A 30 0.00 -11.81 22.78
C THR A 30 -0.94 -10.93 21.96
N GLU A 31 -0.85 -9.61 22.17
CA GLU A 31 -1.63 -8.62 21.46
C GLU A 31 -1.40 -8.70 19.96
N GLN A 32 -0.15 -8.55 19.52
CA GLN A 32 0.23 -8.58 18.11
C GLN A 32 -0.22 -9.88 17.44
N ARG A 33 -0.05 -11.03 18.10
CA ARG A 33 -0.42 -12.32 17.53
C ARG A 33 -1.93 -12.48 17.38
N MET A 34 -2.69 -12.05 18.37
CA MET A 34 -4.16 -12.12 18.36
C MET A 34 -4.74 -11.18 17.29
N LEU A 35 -4.28 -9.93 17.23
CA LEU A 35 -4.74 -8.95 16.24
C LEU A 35 -4.35 -9.37 14.82
N ALA A 36 -3.12 -9.84 14.60
CA ALA A 36 -2.68 -10.34 13.29
C ALA A 36 -3.50 -11.57 12.83
N THR A 37 -3.81 -12.49 13.75
CA THR A 37 -4.64 -13.67 13.44
C THR A 37 -6.03 -13.25 12.99
N ALA A 38 -6.67 -12.33 13.71
CA ALA A 38 -7.99 -11.83 13.33
C ALA A 38 -7.98 -11.01 12.04
N ALA A 39 -6.96 -10.17 11.81
CA ALA A 39 -6.81 -9.44 10.56
C ALA A 39 -6.62 -10.38 9.36
N GLN A 40 -5.88 -11.48 9.52
CA GLN A 40 -5.73 -12.52 8.49
C GLN A 40 -7.02 -13.31 8.25
N ALA A 41 -7.80 -13.59 9.29
CA ALA A 41 -9.13 -14.20 9.13
C ALA A 41 -10.06 -13.29 8.33
N LEU A 42 -10.13 -11.99 8.67
CA LEU A 42 -10.92 -10.99 7.95
C LEU A 42 -10.48 -10.81 6.50
N SER A 43 -9.18 -10.87 6.22
CA SER A 43 -8.66 -10.74 4.86
C SER A 43 -9.03 -11.95 3.97
N ARG A 44 -9.20 -13.13 4.58
CA ARG A 44 -9.61 -14.37 3.88
C ARG A 44 -11.11 -14.45 3.65
N GLU A 45 -11.90 -14.07 4.64
CA GLU A 45 -13.38 -14.19 4.61
C GLU A 45 -14.07 -12.92 4.04
N GLY A 46 -13.33 -11.80 3.96
CA GLY A 46 -13.83 -10.49 3.58
C GLY A 46 -14.43 -9.74 4.78
N LEU A 47 -14.00 -8.50 5.01
CA LEU A 47 -14.66 -7.66 6.02
C LEU A 47 -16.10 -7.37 5.58
N THR A 48 -17.07 -7.89 6.33
CA THR A 48 -18.44 -7.43 6.23
C THR A 48 -18.62 -6.11 6.98
N VAL A 49 -19.65 -5.33 6.63
CA VAL A 49 -20.00 -4.03 7.26
C VAL A 49 -20.15 -4.10 8.79
N SER A 50 -20.31 -5.30 9.35
CA SER A 50 -20.22 -5.54 10.79
C SER A 50 -19.15 -6.59 11.13
N LEU A 51 -18.42 -6.36 12.23
CA LEU A 51 -17.49 -7.31 12.84
C LEU A 51 -18.17 -8.33 13.76
N ASP A 52 -19.50 -8.37 13.79
CA ASP A 52 -20.27 -9.26 14.68
C ASP A 52 -19.93 -10.75 14.50
N HIS A 53 -19.54 -11.14 13.29
CA HIS A 53 -19.17 -12.50 12.95
C HIS A 53 -17.86 -12.96 13.61
N ILE A 54 -16.99 -12.04 14.04
CA ILE A 54 -15.72 -12.40 14.69
C ILE A 54 -15.99 -12.89 16.12
N ARG A 55 -15.61 -14.13 16.40
CA ARG A 55 -15.71 -14.70 17.75
C ARG A 55 -14.34 -14.68 18.41
N LEU A 56 -14.23 -13.98 19.54
CA LEU A 56 -12.99 -13.90 20.32
C LEU A 56 -12.43 -15.30 20.64
N GLU A 57 -13.29 -16.26 20.98
CA GLU A 57 -12.90 -17.66 21.25
C GLU A 57 -12.25 -18.37 20.04
N ASP A 58 -12.73 -18.10 18.83
CA ASP A 58 -12.16 -18.69 17.62
C ASP A 58 -10.77 -18.11 17.34
N VAL A 59 -10.61 -16.79 17.52
CA VAL A 59 -9.31 -16.12 17.39
C VAL A 59 -8.33 -16.62 18.46
N ILE A 60 -8.75 -16.77 19.72
CA ILE A 60 -7.90 -17.31 20.81
C ILE A 60 -7.34 -18.68 20.43
N ARG A 61 -8.21 -19.56 19.92
CA ARG A 61 -7.86 -20.91 19.49
C ARG A 61 -6.89 -20.89 18.32
N GLU A 62 -7.15 -20.09 17.29
CA GLU A 62 -6.32 -20.01 16.09
C GLU A 62 -4.96 -19.37 16.37
N ALA A 63 -4.91 -18.31 17.19
CA ALA A 63 -3.68 -17.64 17.60
C ALA A 63 -2.82 -18.51 18.53
N GLY A 64 -3.37 -19.58 19.10
CA GLY A 64 -2.67 -20.47 20.03
C GLY A 64 -2.34 -19.81 21.37
N VAL A 65 -3.16 -18.84 21.78
CA VAL A 65 -3.03 -18.10 23.05
C VAL A 65 -3.91 -18.75 24.11
N SER A 66 -3.45 -18.79 25.37
CA SER A 66 -4.29 -19.29 26.46
C SER A 66 -5.42 -18.31 26.79
N ARG A 67 -6.64 -18.81 26.99
CA ARG A 67 -7.82 -18.01 27.40
C ARG A 67 -7.53 -17.02 28.53
N SER A 68 -6.86 -17.44 29.59
CA SER A 68 -6.54 -16.57 30.74
C SER A 68 -5.64 -15.38 30.39
N THR A 69 -4.77 -15.52 29.39
CA THR A 69 -3.93 -14.43 28.88
C THR A 69 -4.74 -13.50 27.99
N ALA A 70 -5.56 -14.06 27.09
CA ALA A 70 -6.43 -13.26 26.23
C ALA A 70 -7.45 -12.44 27.04
N TYR A 71 -8.15 -13.05 27.99
CA TYR A 71 -9.14 -12.36 28.83
C TYR A 71 -8.52 -11.40 29.85
N ARG A 72 -7.24 -11.55 30.20
CA ARG A 72 -6.51 -10.55 30.98
C ARG A 72 -6.33 -9.25 30.19
N ARG A 73 -6.05 -9.35 28.87
CA ARG A 73 -5.86 -8.20 27.98
C ARG A 73 -7.19 -7.63 27.48
N TRP A 74 -8.13 -8.50 27.09
CA TRP A 74 -9.46 -8.15 26.61
C TRP A 74 -10.53 -8.85 27.45
N PRO A 75 -10.97 -8.21 28.55
CA PRO A 75 -12.03 -8.76 29.39
C PRO A 75 -13.34 -9.04 28.65
N ASN A 76 -13.61 -8.34 27.55
CA ASN A 76 -14.77 -8.54 26.69
C ASN A 76 -14.42 -8.39 25.20
N LYS A 77 -15.34 -8.83 24.34
CA LYS A 77 -15.18 -8.81 22.88
C LYS A 77 -15.05 -7.38 22.33
N ASP A 78 -15.75 -6.40 22.89
CA ASP A 78 -15.78 -5.03 22.36
C ASP A 78 -14.41 -4.36 22.44
N LEU A 79 -13.67 -4.58 23.53
CA LEU A 79 -12.30 -4.09 23.68
C LEU A 79 -11.36 -4.73 22.64
N PHE A 80 -11.51 -6.02 22.39
CA PHE A 80 -10.75 -6.72 21.35
C PHE A 80 -11.08 -6.18 19.96
N LEU A 81 -12.37 -5.97 19.65
CA LEU A 81 -12.79 -5.41 18.38
C LEU A 81 -12.30 -3.97 18.19
N GLY A 82 -12.25 -3.17 19.26
CA GLY A 82 -11.69 -1.83 19.22
C GLY A 82 -10.20 -1.83 18.85
N ASP A 83 -9.40 -2.65 19.52
CA ASP A 83 -7.96 -2.79 19.20
C ASP A 83 -7.75 -3.37 17.79
N LEU A 84 -8.61 -4.30 17.35
CA LEU A 84 -8.58 -4.84 15.98
C LEU A 84 -8.91 -3.78 14.92
N LEU A 85 -9.90 -2.93 15.15
CA LEU A 85 -10.23 -1.84 14.23
C LEU A 85 -9.06 -0.85 14.13
N LEU A 86 -8.40 -0.53 15.24
CA LEU A 86 -7.20 0.31 15.24
C LEU A 86 -6.04 -0.35 14.49
N GLU A 87 -5.84 -1.65 14.67
CA GLU A 87 -4.80 -2.39 13.94
C GLU A 87 -5.09 -2.43 12.45
N LEU A 88 -6.33 -2.71 12.04
CA LEU A 88 -6.73 -2.69 10.64
C LEU A 88 -6.58 -1.29 10.02
N ALA A 89 -6.90 -0.23 10.78
CA ALA A 89 -6.72 1.14 10.32
C ALA A 89 -5.25 1.51 10.13
N ARG A 90 -4.35 1.01 10.99
CA ARG A 90 -2.89 1.17 10.83
C ARG A 90 -2.35 0.36 9.66
N ALA A 91 -2.78 -0.91 9.55
CA ALA A 91 -2.37 -1.81 8.48
C ALA A 91 -2.95 -1.45 7.10
N SER A 92 -3.84 -0.46 7.04
CA SER A 92 -4.39 0.07 5.80
C SER A 92 -3.43 1.01 5.05
N GLU A 93 -2.24 1.31 5.59
CA GLU A 93 -1.14 2.01 4.89
C GLU A 93 -0.56 1.15 3.73
N PRO A 94 -0.31 1.72 2.54
CA PRO A 94 -1.38 1.82 1.55
C PRO A 94 -1.10 1.16 0.18
N MET A 95 -2.20 0.83 -0.50
CA MET A 95 -2.33 0.21 -1.83
C MET A 95 -1.53 0.86 -2.98
N ALA A 96 -0.88 2.02 -2.81
CA ALA A 96 0.02 2.61 -3.82
C ALA A 96 1.37 1.89 -3.89
N MET A 97 1.72 1.10 -2.87
CA MET A 97 3.00 0.41 -2.84
C MET A 97 2.95 -1.02 -3.38
N THR A 98 1.76 -1.56 -3.66
CA THR A 98 1.66 -2.87 -4.32
C THR A 98 2.09 -2.76 -5.77
N GLY A 99 3.32 -3.19 -6.03
CA GLY A 99 3.92 -3.17 -7.35
C GLY A 99 4.62 -1.85 -7.70
N ALA A 100 5.16 -1.14 -6.70
CA ALA A 100 5.93 0.10 -6.92
C ALA A 100 7.20 -0.15 -7.75
N GLN A 101 7.84 -1.32 -7.60
CA GLN A 101 8.99 -1.71 -8.41
C GLN A 101 8.57 -1.94 -9.86
N GLU A 102 7.52 -2.73 -10.08
CA GLU A 102 6.98 -3.01 -11.41
C GLU A 102 6.47 -1.75 -12.11
N ALA A 103 5.86 -0.83 -11.36
CA ALA A 103 5.51 0.50 -11.87
C ALA A 103 6.77 1.30 -12.27
N SER A 104 7.79 1.33 -11.41
CA SER A 104 9.06 2.01 -11.72
C SER A 104 9.75 1.41 -12.94
N ASP A 105 9.71 0.10 -13.11
CA ASP A 105 10.29 -0.61 -14.25
C ASP A 105 9.50 -0.29 -15.54
N ALA A 106 8.18 -0.32 -15.50
CA ALA A 106 7.33 0.06 -16.64
C ALA A 106 7.52 1.53 -17.04
N ILE A 107 7.59 2.46 -16.07
CA ILE A 107 7.90 3.87 -16.33
C ILE A 107 9.26 3.99 -17.01
N ARG A 108 10.28 3.29 -16.50
CA ARG A 108 11.64 3.31 -17.05
C ARG A 108 11.64 2.84 -18.51
N ASP A 109 10.99 1.73 -18.81
CA ASP A 109 10.96 1.16 -20.15
C ASP A 109 10.31 2.12 -21.15
N VAL A 110 9.18 2.73 -20.78
CA VAL A 110 8.48 3.73 -21.62
C VAL A 110 9.35 4.97 -21.86
N VAL A 111 9.99 5.49 -20.80
CA VAL A 111 10.84 6.69 -20.90
C VAL A 111 12.09 6.41 -21.74
N LEU A 112 12.78 5.29 -21.51
CA LEU A 112 13.95 4.88 -22.29
C LEU A 112 13.63 4.75 -23.79
N ALA A 113 12.46 4.20 -24.13
CA ALA A 113 12.04 3.99 -25.50
C ALA A 113 11.68 5.27 -26.27
N ARG A 114 11.57 6.42 -25.58
CA ARG A 114 11.04 7.69 -26.13
C ARG A 114 11.76 8.94 -25.60
N LEU A 115 13.04 8.81 -25.24
CA LEU A 115 13.85 9.93 -24.72
C LEU A 115 13.92 11.14 -25.67
N ASP A 116 13.78 10.91 -26.97
CA ASP A 116 13.75 11.95 -28.00
C ASP A 116 12.60 12.95 -27.79
N LEU A 117 11.47 12.51 -27.23
CA LEU A 117 10.32 13.37 -26.98
C LEU A 117 10.59 14.46 -25.93
N LEU A 118 11.56 14.27 -25.03
CA LEU A 118 11.90 15.25 -23.99
C LEU A 118 12.42 16.58 -24.56
N THR A 119 12.98 16.54 -25.78
CA THR A 119 13.58 17.71 -26.45
C THR A 119 12.57 18.80 -26.79
N SER A 120 11.27 18.48 -26.87
CA SER A 120 10.23 19.45 -27.20
C SER A 120 9.19 19.58 -26.06
N PRO A 121 8.63 20.79 -25.83
CA PRO A 121 7.59 21.00 -24.82
C PRO A 121 6.37 20.08 -25.01
N GLN A 122 5.93 19.88 -26.26
CA GLN A 122 4.81 18.99 -26.57
C GLN A 122 5.18 17.51 -26.38
N GLY A 123 6.40 17.12 -26.75
CA GLY A 123 6.87 15.75 -26.59
C GLY A 123 6.94 15.31 -25.13
N ARG A 124 7.27 16.22 -24.20
CA ARG A 124 7.22 15.92 -22.74
C ARG A 124 5.81 15.54 -22.28
N LEU A 125 4.78 16.24 -22.76
CA LEU A 125 3.38 15.93 -22.44
C LEU A 125 2.93 14.63 -23.11
N GLN A 126 3.36 14.37 -24.35
CA GLN A 126 3.14 13.09 -25.03
C GLN A 126 3.77 11.92 -24.26
N LEU A 127 5.01 12.08 -23.82
CA LEU A 127 5.70 11.06 -23.04
C LEU A 127 5.01 10.81 -21.71
N ALA A 128 4.58 11.88 -21.01
CA ALA A 128 3.80 11.74 -19.79
C ALA A 128 2.47 11.00 -20.03
N ALA A 129 1.78 11.32 -21.13
CA ALA A 129 0.53 10.66 -21.49
C ALA A 129 0.74 9.17 -21.80
N GLU A 130 1.82 8.82 -22.50
CA GLU A 130 2.19 7.43 -22.79
C GLU A 130 2.50 6.64 -21.51
N VAL A 131 3.27 7.23 -20.58
CA VAL A 131 3.54 6.64 -19.27
C VAL A 131 2.24 6.39 -18.51
N LEU A 132 1.34 7.39 -18.46
CA LEU A 132 0.07 7.26 -17.74
C LEU A 132 -0.91 6.29 -18.41
N ARG A 133 -0.82 6.13 -19.74
CA ARG A 133 -1.59 5.15 -20.52
C ARG A 133 -1.27 3.72 -20.10
N GLU A 134 0.02 3.39 -20.09
CA GLU A 134 0.51 2.06 -19.75
C GLU A 134 0.44 1.77 -18.25
N VAL A 135 0.99 2.66 -17.43
CA VAL A 135 1.14 2.45 -15.99
C VAL A 135 -0.20 2.60 -15.26
N GLY A 136 -1.04 3.57 -15.66
CA GLY A 136 -2.32 3.81 -14.99
C GLY A 136 -3.26 2.61 -15.03
N ALA A 137 -3.34 1.91 -16.17
CA ALA A 137 -4.14 0.70 -16.31
C ALA A 137 -3.56 -0.49 -15.52
N ALA A 138 -2.23 -0.66 -15.57
CA ALA A 138 -1.55 -1.74 -14.86
C ALA A 138 -1.66 -1.57 -13.34
N ASP A 139 -1.44 -0.37 -12.82
CA ASP A 139 -1.56 -0.03 -11.39
C ASP A 139 -2.98 -0.30 -10.89
N PHE A 140 -3.98 0.14 -11.64
CA PHE A 140 -5.38 -0.08 -11.29
C PHE A 140 -5.73 -1.56 -11.20
N ARG A 141 -5.33 -2.37 -12.18
CA ARG A 141 -5.55 -3.82 -12.18
C ARG A 141 -4.90 -4.51 -10.97
N ARG A 142 -3.68 -4.11 -10.61
CA ARG A 142 -3.01 -4.61 -9.39
C ARG A 142 -3.77 -4.26 -8.13
N VAL A 143 -4.22 -3.01 -8.03
CA VAL A 143 -5.04 -2.55 -6.92
C VAL A 143 -6.29 -3.43 -6.78
N VAL A 144 -7.09 -3.58 -7.84
CA VAL A 144 -8.38 -4.28 -7.75
C VAL A 144 -8.25 -5.80 -7.58
N ALA A 145 -7.11 -6.39 -8.00
CA ALA A 145 -6.80 -7.81 -7.83
C ALA A 145 -6.54 -8.23 -6.37
N THR A 146 -6.22 -7.27 -5.50
CA THR A 146 -5.91 -7.54 -4.09
C THR A 146 -7.13 -7.29 -3.19
N PRO A 147 -7.43 -8.10 -2.16
CA PRO A 147 -8.59 -7.88 -1.28
C PRO A 147 -8.46 -6.65 -0.35
N GLN A 148 -7.27 -6.09 -0.21
CA GLN A 148 -6.90 -5.04 0.74
C GLN A 148 -7.77 -3.78 0.60
N TRP A 149 -8.15 -3.41 -0.62
CA TRP A 149 -8.99 -2.24 -0.86
C TRP A 149 -10.43 -2.42 -0.37
N ARG A 150 -10.96 -3.63 -0.48
CA ARG A 150 -12.31 -3.97 0.02
C ARG A 150 -12.32 -3.90 1.54
N THR A 151 -11.27 -4.41 2.17
CA THR A 151 -11.01 -4.28 3.62
C THR A 151 -11.01 -2.81 4.04
N TYR A 152 -10.27 -1.94 3.35
CA TYR A 152 -10.26 -0.50 3.63
C TYR A 152 -11.67 0.12 3.55
N LEU A 153 -12.41 -0.15 2.47
CA LEU A 153 -13.75 0.43 2.27
C LEU A 153 -14.72 -0.05 3.35
N ALA A 154 -14.72 -1.37 3.64
CA ALA A 154 -15.55 -1.95 4.69
C ALA A 154 -15.19 -1.36 6.06
N LEU A 155 -13.90 -1.17 6.36
CA LEU A 155 -13.44 -0.53 7.59
C LEU A 155 -13.91 0.91 7.71
N THR A 156 -13.86 1.69 6.62
CA THR A 156 -14.34 3.08 6.61
C THR A 156 -15.84 3.14 6.88
N VAL A 157 -16.63 2.32 6.20
CA VAL A 157 -18.09 2.24 6.43
C VAL A 157 -18.40 1.77 7.84
N SER A 158 -17.65 0.78 8.35
CA SER A 158 -17.80 0.28 9.73
C SER A 158 -17.53 1.40 10.73
N ALA A 159 -16.43 2.13 10.58
CA ALA A 159 -16.05 3.26 11.44
C ALA A 159 -17.09 4.39 11.44
N VAL A 160 -17.68 4.70 10.28
CA VAL A 160 -18.75 5.69 10.16
C VAL A 160 -20.03 5.23 10.87
N SER A 161 -20.31 3.93 10.87
CA SER A 161 -21.52 3.33 11.45
C SER A 161 -21.42 3.08 12.97
N MET A 162 -20.24 3.26 13.57
CA MET A 162 -20.05 3.10 15.01
C MET A 162 -20.85 4.14 15.80
N PRO A 163 -21.31 3.80 17.02
CA PRO A 163 -21.84 4.79 17.95
C PRO A 163 -20.83 5.91 18.23
N GLU A 164 -21.32 7.13 18.46
CA GLU A 164 -20.46 8.22 18.91
C GLU A 164 -19.73 7.86 20.21
N GLY A 165 -18.44 8.18 20.27
CA GLY A 165 -17.60 7.84 21.42
C GLY A 165 -16.11 7.93 21.10
N SER A 166 -15.30 7.79 22.15
CA SER A 166 -13.83 7.88 22.06
C SER A 166 -13.24 6.88 21.08
N LEU A 167 -13.74 5.64 21.05
CA LEU A 167 -13.25 4.61 20.13
C LEU A 167 -13.51 4.98 18.66
N ARG A 168 -14.72 5.46 18.32
CA ARG A 168 -15.02 5.94 16.97
C ARG A 168 -14.08 7.07 16.56
N HIS A 169 -13.85 8.04 17.44
CA HIS A 169 -12.94 9.15 17.17
C HIS A 169 -11.50 8.65 16.94
N GLN A 170 -11.01 7.71 17.75
CA GLN A 170 -9.67 7.14 17.59
C GLN A 170 -9.51 6.36 16.28
N VAL A 171 -10.52 5.56 15.90
CA VAL A 171 -10.51 4.84 14.61
C VAL A 171 -10.54 5.81 13.44
N MET A 172 -11.42 6.81 13.46
CA MET A 172 -11.50 7.83 12.41
C MET A 172 -10.21 8.64 12.26
N GLU A 173 -9.58 9.04 13.37
CA GLU A 173 -8.30 9.75 13.33
C GLU A 173 -7.17 8.85 12.77
N THR A 174 -7.16 7.56 13.15
CA THR A 174 -6.18 6.60 12.63
C THR A 174 -6.36 6.41 11.11
N LEU A 175 -7.60 6.27 10.64
CA LEU A 175 -7.91 6.20 9.20
C LEU A 175 -7.52 7.49 8.47
N ALA A 176 -7.81 8.66 9.05
CA ALA A 176 -7.43 9.94 8.47
C ALA A 176 -5.91 10.11 8.40
N ALA A 177 -5.16 9.65 9.41
CA ALA A 177 -3.71 9.64 9.40
C ALA A 177 -3.16 8.72 8.30
N SER A 178 -3.70 7.52 8.16
CA SER A 178 -3.34 6.58 7.09
C SER A 178 -3.61 7.18 5.70
N GLU A 179 -4.77 7.80 5.48
CA GLU A 179 -5.08 8.48 4.21
C GLU A 179 -4.11 9.64 3.93
N ARG A 180 -3.76 10.43 4.94
CA ARG A 180 -2.75 11.50 4.81
C ARG A 180 -1.39 10.94 4.40
N ALA A 181 -0.92 9.87 5.05
CA ALA A 181 0.35 9.22 4.71
C ALA A 181 0.34 8.68 3.28
N PHE A 182 -0.77 8.09 2.84
CA PHE A 182 -0.96 7.63 1.48
C PHE A 182 -0.89 8.75 0.45
N ILE A 183 -1.63 9.84 0.66
CA ILE A 183 -1.58 11.02 -0.21
C ILE A 183 -0.16 11.58 -0.29
N GLN A 184 0.60 11.60 0.81
CA GLN A 184 2.01 12.03 0.78
C GLN A 184 2.91 11.09 -0.04
N GLY A 185 2.62 9.79 -0.09
CA GLY A 185 3.25 8.86 -1.03
C GLY A 185 3.00 9.24 -2.50
N ILE A 186 1.74 9.52 -2.85
CA ILE A 186 1.35 9.95 -4.20
C ILE A 186 1.99 11.30 -4.56
N VAL A 187 2.00 12.26 -3.63
CA VAL A 187 2.66 13.57 -3.79
C VAL A 187 4.13 13.40 -4.17
N ARG A 188 4.87 12.56 -3.45
CA ARG A 188 6.28 12.27 -3.75
C ARG A 188 6.45 11.66 -5.14
N SER A 189 5.65 10.64 -5.46
CA SER A 189 5.70 9.99 -6.78
C SER A 189 5.42 10.97 -7.93
N HIS A 190 4.35 11.76 -7.83
CA HIS A 190 4.00 12.78 -8.83
C HIS A 190 5.10 13.83 -8.98
N ARG A 191 5.65 14.34 -7.87
CA ARG A 191 6.74 15.34 -7.93
C ARG A 191 7.96 14.78 -8.65
N THR A 192 8.36 13.56 -8.29
CA THR A 192 9.51 12.89 -8.91
C THR A 192 9.28 12.64 -10.40
N GLY A 193 8.13 12.08 -10.77
CA GLY A 193 7.77 11.81 -12.17
C GLY A 193 7.66 13.08 -13.02
N HIS A 194 6.99 14.12 -12.52
CA HIS A 194 6.88 15.38 -13.26
C HIS A 194 8.25 16.06 -13.43
N ARG A 195 9.08 16.10 -12.38
CA ARG A 195 10.44 16.64 -12.46
C ARG A 195 11.32 15.84 -13.43
N LEU A 196 11.19 14.51 -13.43
CA LEU A 196 11.88 13.62 -14.37
C LEU A 196 11.55 13.95 -15.82
N LEU A 197 10.31 14.35 -16.12
CA LEU A 197 9.85 14.69 -17.46
C LEU A 197 10.02 16.19 -17.79
N GLY A 198 10.50 17.00 -16.84
CA GLY A 198 10.60 18.45 -17.01
C GLY A 198 9.23 19.13 -17.09
N LEU A 199 8.30 18.69 -16.24
CA LEU A 199 6.95 19.22 -16.07
C LEU A 199 6.79 19.83 -14.68
N ARG A 200 5.93 20.84 -14.58
CA ARG A 200 5.53 21.49 -13.33
C ARG A 200 4.01 21.72 -13.31
N ILE A 201 3.45 21.89 -12.11
CA ILE A 201 2.07 22.37 -11.98
C ILE A 201 2.00 23.81 -12.48
N ARG A 202 0.97 24.12 -13.27
CA ARG A 202 0.69 25.47 -13.78
C ARG A 202 0.48 26.44 -12.60
N PRO A 203 1.34 27.45 -12.41
CA PRO A 203 1.25 28.33 -11.24
C PRO A 203 -0.04 29.15 -11.21
N GLU A 204 -0.66 29.41 -12.38
CA GLU A 204 -1.91 30.18 -12.50
C GLU A 204 -3.11 29.45 -11.91
N THR A 205 -3.02 28.13 -11.73
CA THR A 205 -4.11 27.32 -11.14
C THR A 205 -4.19 27.45 -9.63
N GLY A 206 -3.11 27.89 -8.96
CA GLY A 206 -3.00 27.88 -7.50
C GLY A 206 -3.01 26.50 -6.86
N LEU A 207 -2.97 25.42 -7.65
CA LEU A 207 -2.93 24.05 -7.16
C LEU A 207 -1.55 23.69 -6.61
N ASP A 208 -1.53 22.92 -5.53
CA ASP A 208 -0.33 22.24 -5.06
C ASP A 208 -0.38 20.74 -5.39
N TYR A 209 0.72 20.04 -5.13
CA TYR A 209 0.78 18.60 -5.34
C TYR A 209 -0.19 17.82 -4.45
N THR A 210 -0.54 18.34 -3.27
CA THR A 210 -1.50 17.71 -2.36
C THR A 210 -2.87 17.65 -3.00
N ALA A 211 -3.36 18.78 -3.53
CA ALA A 211 -4.64 18.86 -4.22
C ALA A 211 -4.68 17.98 -5.46
N LEU A 212 -3.60 17.96 -6.25
CA LEU A 212 -3.50 17.09 -7.43
C LEU A 212 -3.53 15.59 -7.06
N ALA A 213 -2.80 15.20 -6.01
CA ALA A 213 -2.81 13.83 -5.50
C ALA A 213 -4.18 13.42 -4.95
N GLN A 214 -4.86 14.31 -4.23
CA GLN A 214 -6.23 14.09 -3.76
C GLN A 214 -7.23 13.94 -4.90
N PHE A 215 -7.12 14.77 -5.95
CA PHE A 215 -7.94 14.66 -7.16
C PHE A 215 -7.76 13.28 -7.82
N ALA A 216 -6.52 12.88 -8.08
CA ALA A 216 -6.21 11.59 -8.71
C ALA A 216 -6.70 10.42 -7.85
N ASN A 217 -6.44 10.46 -6.53
CA ASN A 217 -6.89 9.43 -5.59
C ASN A 217 -8.43 9.32 -5.54
N ALA A 218 -9.14 10.45 -5.43
CA ALA A 218 -10.60 10.45 -5.35
C ALA A 218 -11.23 9.84 -6.61
N ALA A 219 -10.71 10.21 -7.79
CA ALA A 219 -11.17 9.67 -9.06
C ALA A 219 -10.88 8.16 -9.18
N MET A 220 -9.65 7.73 -8.85
CA MET A 220 -9.26 6.32 -8.89
C MET A 220 -10.06 5.47 -7.90
N ARG A 221 -10.28 5.96 -6.68
CA ARG A 221 -11.12 5.33 -5.66
C ARG A 221 -12.58 5.19 -6.12
N GLY A 222 -13.08 6.16 -6.86
CA GLY A 222 -14.38 6.09 -7.53
C GLY A 222 -14.45 4.90 -8.51
N LEU A 223 -13.45 4.74 -9.37
CA LEU A 223 -13.36 3.60 -10.28
C LEU A 223 -13.24 2.26 -9.55
N VAL A 224 -12.38 2.17 -8.53
CA VAL A 224 -12.24 0.98 -7.68
C VAL A 224 -13.61 0.60 -7.10
N SER A 225 -14.37 1.59 -6.61
CA SER A 225 -15.71 1.36 -6.07
C SER A 225 -16.70 0.85 -7.12
N GLN A 226 -16.62 1.35 -8.36
CA GLN A 226 -17.46 0.88 -9.46
C GLN A 226 -17.21 -0.59 -9.81
N THR A 227 -15.98 -1.10 -9.65
CA THR A 227 -15.65 -2.50 -9.92
C THR A 227 -16.40 -3.51 -9.04
N MET A 228 -16.97 -3.05 -7.90
CA MET A 228 -17.83 -3.90 -7.06
C MET A 228 -19.12 -4.32 -7.76
N VAL A 229 -19.60 -3.52 -8.72
CA VAL A 229 -20.85 -3.75 -9.46
C VAL A 229 -20.58 -4.05 -10.93
N ARG A 230 -19.50 -3.47 -11.48
CA ARG A 230 -19.07 -3.63 -12.88
C ARG A 230 -17.58 -4.01 -12.94
N PRO A 231 -17.22 -5.28 -12.67
CA PRO A 231 -15.82 -5.70 -12.69
C PRO A 231 -15.16 -5.51 -14.06
N GLU A 232 -15.94 -5.45 -15.14
CA GLU A 232 -15.46 -5.27 -16.52
C GLU A 232 -14.76 -3.92 -16.72
N VAL A 233 -15.05 -2.91 -15.88
CA VAL A 233 -14.40 -1.58 -15.92
C VAL A 233 -12.87 -1.67 -15.81
N ALA A 234 -12.34 -2.74 -15.20
CA ALA A 234 -10.89 -2.94 -15.09
C ALA A 234 -10.22 -3.41 -16.39
N GLU A 235 -10.99 -3.98 -17.33
CA GLU A 235 -10.50 -4.58 -18.58
C GLU A 235 -11.05 -3.89 -19.84
N GLU A 236 -12.07 -3.02 -19.70
CA GLU A 236 -12.63 -2.25 -20.81
C GLU A 236 -11.59 -1.26 -21.37
N GLU A 237 -11.24 -1.46 -22.64
CA GLU A 237 -10.37 -0.57 -23.42
C GLU A 237 -11.09 -0.05 -24.67
N PHE A 238 -10.65 1.12 -25.15
CA PHE A 238 -11.09 1.72 -26.40
C PHE A 238 -9.91 2.38 -27.11
N ASP A 239 -9.91 2.36 -28.44
CA ASP A 239 -8.88 3.02 -29.23
C ASP A 239 -9.11 4.54 -29.27
N GLY A 240 -8.03 5.33 -29.17
CA GLY A 240 -8.11 6.78 -29.27
C GLY A 240 -6.79 7.50 -29.31
N GLU A 241 -6.86 8.81 -29.59
CA GLU A 241 -5.73 9.73 -29.55
C GLU A 241 -5.92 10.77 -28.43
N ILE A 242 -5.04 10.74 -27.43
CA ILE A 242 -5.10 11.66 -26.29
C ILE A 242 -3.71 12.25 -26.07
N PHE A 243 -3.64 13.58 -25.94
CA PHE A 243 -2.37 14.33 -25.92
C PHE A 243 -1.42 14.04 -27.11
N GLY A 244 -1.95 13.54 -28.24
CA GLY A 244 -1.14 13.16 -29.41
C GLY A 244 -0.54 11.75 -29.32
N VAL A 245 -1.03 10.93 -28.39
CA VAL A 245 -0.65 9.52 -28.23
C VAL A 245 -1.81 8.65 -28.71
N GLN A 246 -1.53 7.82 -29.71
CA GLN A 246 -2.46 6.83 -30.26
C GLN A 246 -2.33 5.50 -29.52
N GLY A 247 -3.45 4.84 -29.22
CA GLY A 247 -3.43 3.48 -28.68
C GLY A 247 -4.73 3.09 -27.99
N GLY A 248 -4.69 1.94 -27.30
CA GLY A 248 -5.75 1.50 -26.41
C GLY A 248 -5.70 2.30 -25.10
N TRP A 249 -6.86 2.83 -24.71
CA TRP A 249 -7.10 3.59 -23.49
C TRP A 249 -8.17 2.91 -22.65
N SER A 250 -8.02 3.00 -21.34
CA SER A 250 -8.98 2.53 -20.35
C SER A 250 -9.46 3.68 -19.46
N LEU A 251 -10.58 3.51 -18.75
CA LEU A 251 -11.05 4.51 -17.78
C LEU A 251 -9.99 4.89 -16.72
N PRO A 252 -9.22 3.94 -16.13
CA PRO A 252 -8.10 4.28 -15.25
C PRO A 252 -7.04 5.16 -15.91
N SER A 253 -6.65 4.85 -17.15
CA SER A 253 -5.67 5.67 -17.88
C SER A 253 -6.20 7.08 -18.18
N LEU A 254 -7.51 7.23 -18.44
CA LEU A 254 -8.14 8.54 -18.61
C LEU A 254 -8.11 9.37 -17.34
N VAL A 255 -8.39 8.75 -16.18
CA VAL A 255 -8.29 9.42 -14.88
C VAL A 255 -6.86 9.90 -14.63
N SER A 256 -5.88 9.06 -14.92
CA SER A 256 -4.46 9.40 -14.77
C SER A 256 -4.06 10.55 -15.70
N VAL A 257 -4.41 10.49 -16.99
CA VAL A 257 -4.01 11.50 -17.98
C VAL A 257 -4.74 12.83 -17.80
N ALA A 258 -5.94 12.85 -17.20
CA ALA A 258 -6.67 14.08 -16.91
C ALA A 258 -5.84 15.07 -16.05
N GLY A 259 -4.99 14.55 -15.16
CA GLY A 259 -4.08 15.35 -14.34
C GLY A 259 -3.07 16.19 -15.13
N LEU A 260 -2.71 15.77 -16.35
CA LEU A 260 -1.81 16.53 -17.22
C LEU A 260 -2.37 17.91 -17.62
N SER A 261 -3.69 18.09 -17.54
CA SER A 261 -4.33 19.39 -17.81
C SER A 261 -3.87 20.48 -16.84
N PHE A 262 -3.44 20.10 -15.63
CA PHE A 262 -2.91 21.00 -14.60
C PHE A 262 -1.41 21.21 -14.70
N LEU A 263 -0.75 20.57 -15.66
CA LEU A 263 0.70 20.61 -15.83
C LEU A 263 1.09 21.39 -17.08
N GLU A 264 2.32 21.87 -17.04
CA GLU A 264 3.00 22.45 -18.18
C GLU A 264 4.49 22.12 -18.17
N PRO A 265 5.17 22.22 -19.32
CA PRO A 265 6.63 22.14 -19.38
C PRO A 265 7.27 23.17 -18.45
N ASP A 266 8.23 22.71 -17.64
CA ASP A 266 9.00 23.57 -16.75
C ASP A 266 9.99 24.41 -17.58
N PRO A 267 9.86 25.75 -17.59
CA PRO A 267 10.77 26.61 -18.34
C PRO A 267 12.21 26.58 -17.81
N GLU A 268 12.41 26.19 -16.54
CA GLU A 268 13.73 26.05 -15.92
C GLU A 268 14.45 24.76 -16.33
N ILE A 269 13.76 23.87 -17.06
CA ILE A 269 14.30 22.59 -17.51
C ILE A 269 14.41 22.57 -19.03
N SER A 270 15.65 22.68 -19.53
CA SER A 270 16.03 22.32 -20.89
C SER A 270 16.53 20.87 -20.94
N TRP A 271 16.22 20.18 -22.04
CA TRP A 271 16.73 18.84 -22.36
C TRP A 271 17.70 18.94 -23.53
N ASP A 272 18.98 19.12 -23.21
CA ASP A 272 20.07 19.00 -24.16
C ASP A 272 20.57 17.53 -24.24
N GLU A 273 21.49 17.29 -25.17
CA GLU A 273 22.05 15.96 -25.42
C GLU A 273 22.78 15.39 -24.18
N GLU A 274 23.45 16.27 -23.41
CA GLU A 274 24.14 15.89 -22.17
C GLU A 274 23.15 15.40 -21.11
N ARG A 275 22.09 16.17 -20.84
CA ARG A 275 21.06 15.82 -19.85
C ARG A 275 20.30 14.56 -20.23
N ILE A 276 20.01 14.36 -21.52
CA ILE A 276 19.39 13.11 -22.02
C ILE A 276 20.34 11.92 -21.80
N THR A 277 21.63 12.09 -22.05
CA THR A 277 22.64 11.04 -21.83
C THR A 277 22.74 10.66 -20.35
N VAL A 278 22.76 11.65 -19.45
CA VAL A 278 22.76 11.44 -17.99
C VAL A 278 21.49 10.72 -17.55
N LEU A 279 20.32 11.16 -18.04
CA LEU A 279 19.05 10.50 -17.72
C LEU A 279 19.05 9.04 -18.20
N ARG A 280 19.51 8.76 -19.42
CA ARG A 280 19.60 7.40 -19.95
C ARG A 280 20.45 6.51 -19.05
N ALA A 281 21.66 6.96 -18.69
CA ALA A 281 22.55 6.19 -17.82
C ALA A 281 21.91 5.90 -16.45
N ARG A 282 21.17 6.88 -15.89
CA ARG A 282 20.42 6.71 -14.64
C ARG A 282 19.28 5.71 -14.77
N LEU A 283 18.56 5.72 -15.90
CA LEU A 283 17.49 4.76 -16.14
C LEU A 283 18.05 3.34 -16.31
N GLU A 284 19.15 3.18 -17.07
CA GLU A 284 19.80 1.89 -17.33
C GLU A 284 20.48 1.29 -16.09
N SER A 285 20.88 2.10 -15.10
CA SER A 285 21.48 1.59 -13.86
C SER A 285 20.50 0.80 -12.98
N GLY A 286 19.19 0.88 -13.25
CA GLY A 286 18.16 0.20 -12.48
C GLY A 286 17.85 0.86 -11.13
N GLU A 287 18.36 2.07 -10.87
CA GLU A 287 17.97 2.85 -9.70
C GLU A 287 16.45 2.99 -9.62
N ASN A 288 15.90 2.82 -8.42
CA ASN A 288 14.48 3.01 -8.19
C ASN A 288 14.17 4.51 -8.31
N LEU A 289 13.41 4.86 -9.35
CA LEU A 289 13.09 6.24 -9.68
C LEU A 289 12.23 6.90 -8.59
N LEU A 290 11.51 6.12 -7.79
CA LEU A 290 10.52 6.58 -6.82
C LEU A 290 11.02 6.53 -5.35
N GLU A 291 12.18 5.93 -5.06
CA GLU A 291 12.73 5.81 -3.70
C GLU A 291 13.72 6.92 -3.30
N HIS A 292 14.33 7.61 -4.27
CA HIS A 292 15.37 8.60 -4.00
C HIS A 292 14.89 10.06 -4.13
N GLU A 293 14.21 10.56 -3.11
CA GLU A 293 14.41 11.93 -2.63
C GLU A 293 14.98 11.82 -1.20
N SER A 294 16.26 11.45 -1.09
CA SER A 294 17.03 11.96 0.04
C SER A 294 17.26 13.43 -0.26
N ASP A 295 16.45 14.26 0.41
CA ASP A 295 16.57 15.70 0.43
C ASP A 295 18.06 16.09 0.52
N PRO A 296 18.66 16.69 -0.53
CA PRO A 296 19.95 17.33 -0.37
C PRO A 296 19.64 18.63 0.37
N THR A 297 19.68 18.57 1.70
CA THR A 297 19.50 19.69 2.63
C THR A 297 20.01 21.01 2.05
N GLY A 298 19.11 21.99 1.92
CA GLY A 298 19.39 23.37 1.53
C GLY A 298 18.13 24.21 1.40
#